data_AF-A0A1S9D0X7-F1
#
_entry.id   AF-A0A1S9D0X7-F1
#
_cell.length_a   1.000
_cell.length_b   1.000
_cell.length_c   1.000
_cell.angle_alpha   90.00
_cell.angle_beta   90.00
_cell.angle_gamma   90.00
#
_symmetry.space_group_name_H-M   'P 1'
#
loop_
_entity.id
_entity.type
_entity.pdbx_description
1 polymer ?
#
loop_
_entity_poly.entity_id
_entity_poly.type
_entity_poly.pdbx_seq_one_letter_code
_entity_poly.pdbx_strand_id
1 'polypeptide(L)'
;MNPTFSYKPYYMEPQKGDDKANARLREALKKSSKIGGAKVVSKRRQYLAALKPHNRFLVLELMHFADELIDTRQFKVAERYVGKKDLKR
;
A
#
# COMPACT_ATOMS: atom_id res chain seq x y z
N MET A 1 -4.89 -3.32 -5.05
CA MET A 1 -3.53 -3.73 -4.67
C MET A 1 -3.68 -4.91 -3.71
N ASN A 2 -2.89 -5.97 -3.86
CA ASN A 2 -3.00 -7.12 -2.97
C ASN A 2 -2.40 -6.73 -1.60
N PRO A 3 -3.13 -6.86 -0.48
CA PRO A 3 -2.64 -6.50 0.85
C PRO A 3 -1.35 -7.22 1.25
N THR A 4 -1.03 -8.38 0.64
CA THR A 4 0.24 -9.09 0.86
C THR A 4 1.47 -8.26 0.46
N PHE A 5 1.33 -7.24 -0.40
CA PHE A 5 2.45 -6.41 -0.86
C PHE A 5 2.60 -5.07 -0.12
N SER A 6 1.70 -4.77 0.82
CA SER A 6 1.60 -3.46 1.47
C SER A 6 1.49 -3.55 2.98
N TYR A 7 2.14 -2.62 3.67
CA TYR A 7 1.89 -2.38 5.09
C TYR A 7 0.64 -1.48 5.27
N LYS A 8 0.43 -1.01 6.50
CA LYS A 8 -0.66 -0.09 6.85
C LYS A 8 -0.57 1.23 6.06
N PRO A 9 -1.66 1.70 5.43
CA PRO A 9 -1.67 3.00 4.78
C PRO A 9 -1.73 4.15 5.81
N TYR A 10 -1.18 5.30 5.43
CA TYR A 10 -1.17 6.52 6.23
C TYR A 10 -1.82 7.67 5.47
N TYR A 11 -2.73 8.39 6.13
CA TYR A 11 -3.20 9.68 5.63
C TYR A 11 -2.11 10.73 5.83
N MET A 12 -1.89 11.56 4.81
CA MET A 12 -0.93 12.65 4.90
C MET A 12 -1.66 13.98 5.10
N GLU A 13 -1.26 14.69 6.14
CA GLU A 13 -1.60 16.08 6.37
C GLU A 13 -0.48 16.98 5.83
N PRO A 14 -0.78 18.09 5.15
CA PRO A 14 0.23 19.07 4.76
C PRO A 14 0.89 19.67 6.01
N GLN A 15 2.20 19.92 5.92
CA GLN A 15 2.88 20.76 6.90
C GLN A 15 2.49 22.22 6.70
N LYS A 16 2.66 23.03 7.75
CA LYS A 16 2.33 24.46 7.73
C LYS A 16 3.04 25.16 6.57
N GLY A 17 2.27 25.71 5.63
CA GLY A 17 2.78 26.41 4.44
C GLY A 17 2.74 25.58 3.15
N ASP A 18 2.54 24.27 3.22
CA ASP A 18 2.57 23.37 2.06
C ASP A 18 1.18 22.99 1.52
N ASP A 19 0.12 23.60 2.02
CA ASP A 19 -1.27 23.29 1.67
C ASP A 19 -1.53 23.34 0.16
N LYS A 20 -0.99 24.37 -0.50
CA LYS A 20 -1.13 24.56 -1.95
C LYS A 20 -0.37 23.49 -2.74
N ALA A 21 0.82 23.11 -2.30
CA ALA A 21 1.64 22.08 -2.97
C ALA A 21 1.00 20.70 -2.83
N ASN A 22 0.55 20.35 -1.62
CA ASN A 22 -0.17 19.11 -1.34
C ASN A 22 -1.45 19.00 -2.19
N ALA A 23 -2.26 20.06 -2.24
CA ALA A 23 -3.46 20.12 -3.05
C ALA A 23 -3.16 19.97 -4.55
N ARG A 24 -2.15 20.66 -5.08
CA ARG A 24 -1.74 20.56 -6.48
C ARG A 24 -1.31 19.14 -6.84
N LEU A 25 -0.49 18.50 -6.01
CA LEU A 25 -0.05 17.12 -6.23
C LEU A 25 -1.23 16.15 -6.24
N ARG A 26 -2.15 16.28 -5.27
CA ARG A 26 -3.37 15.47 -5.21
C ARG A 26 -4.21 15.62 -6.48
N GLU A 27 -4.46 16.85 -6.92
CA GLU A 27 -5.27 17.08 -8.13
C GLU A 27 -4.55 16.63 -9.40
N ALA A 28 -3.22 16.75 -9.48
CA ALA A 28 -2.45 16.24 -10.60
C ALA A 28 -2.51 14.70 -10.70
N LEU A 29 -2.40 14.00 -9.57
CA LEU A 29 -2.53 12.54 -9.53
C LEU A 29 -3.94 12.07 -9.91
N LYS A 30 -4.99 12.77 -9.42
CA LYS A 30 -6.38 12.48 -9.81
C LYS A 30 -6.60 12.64 -11.31
N LYS A 31 -6.22 13.81 -11.86
CA LYS A 31 -6.42 14.13 -13.27
C LYS A 31 -5.67 13.18 -14.20
N SER A 32 -4.47 12.75 -13.80
CA SER A 32 -3.67 11.83 -14.60
C SER A 32 -4.06 10.36 -14.42
N SER A 33 -4.93 10.02 -13.46
CA SER A 33 -5.22 8.64 -13.05
C SER A 33 -3.94 7.84 -12.72
N LYS A 34 -2.93 8.51 -12.16
CA LYS A 34 -1.63 7.92 -11.79
C LYS A 34 -1.44 7.92 -10.28
N ILE A 35 -0.45 7.14 -9.86
CA ILE A 35 0.07 7.13 -8.48
C ILE A 35 1.50 7.66 -8.48
N GLY A 36 1.90 8.34 -7.40
CA GLY A 36 3.28 8.72 -7.19
C GLY A 36 4.08 7.57 -6.58
N GLY A 37 5.32 7.37 -7.00
CA GLY A 37 6.27 6.48 -6.32
C GLY A 37 7.19 7.29 -5.41
N ALA A 38 7.45 6.79 -4.21
CA ALA A 38 8.36 7.42 -3.25
C ALA A 38 9.17 6.39 -2.47
N LYS A 39 10.37 6.80 -2.02
CA LYS A 39 11.06 6.13 -0.92
C LYS A 39 10.87 6.97 0.33
N VAL A 40 10.45 6.33 1.41
CA VAL A 40 10.19 7.02 2.68
C VAL A 40 10.94 6.33 3.80
N VAL A 41 11.37 7.10 4.80
CA VAL A 41 11.96 6.55 6.01
C VAL A 41 10.96 6.75 7.13
N SER A 42 10.56 5.66 7.78
CA SER A 42 9.76 5.70 9.00
C SER A 42 10.59 5.10 10.14
N LYS A 43 10.85 5.92 11.16
CA LYS A 43 11.79 5.59 12.24
C LYS A 43 13.17 5.23 11.69
N ARG A 44 13.53 3.94 11.70
CA ARG A 44 14.85 3.40 11.31
C ARG A 44 14.81 2.53 10.05
N ARG A 45 13.66 2.43 9.37
CA ARG A 45 13.50 1.58 8.19
C ARG A 45 13.07 2.40 6.98
N GLN A 46 13.69 2.11 5.85
CA GLN A 46 13.28 2.64 4.55
C GLN A 46 12.19 1.75 3.96
N TYR A 47 11.22 2.36 3.29
CA TYR A 47 10.13 1.68 2.61
C TYR A 47 10.01 2.23 1.19
N LEU A 48 9.60 1.37 0.27
CA LEU A 48 8.97 1.81 -0.96
C LEU A 48 7.53 2.22 -0.64
N ALA A 49 7.01 3.26 -1.29
CA ALA A 49 5.67 3.75 -1.02
C ALA A 49 4.97 4.20 -2.30
N ALA A 50 3.68 3.93 -2.37
CA ALA A 50 2.78 4.49 -3.37
C ALA A 50 1.98 5.64 -2.76
N LEU A 51 2.08 6.82 -3.38
CA LEU A 51 1.33 8.00 -3.02
C LEU A 51 0.08 8.10 -3.90
N LYS A 52 -1.10 8.04 -3.26
CA LYS A 52 -2.39 7.95 -3.95
C LYS A 52 -3.30 9.11 -3.54
N PRO A 53 -4.01 9.74 -4.49
CA PRO A 53 -5.08 10.65 -4.13
C PRO A 53 -6.26 9.84 -3.58
N HIS A 54 -6.78 10.24 -2.42
CA HIS A 54 -7.97 9.63 -1.82
C HIS A 54 -8.91 10.72 -1.29
N ASN A 55 -10.00 10.96 -2.02
CA ASN A 55 -10.95 12.02 -1.72
C ASN A 55 -10.25 13.39 -1.57
N ARG A 56 -10.25 13.99 -0.38
CA ARG A 56 -9.56 15.27 -0.08
C ARG A 56 -8.14 15.09 0.44
N PHE A 57 -7.68 13.86 0.61
CA PHE A 57 -6.39 13.53 1.21
C PHE A 57 -5.43 12.92 0.19
N LEU A 58 -4.16 12.92 0.56
CA LEU A 58 -3.18 12.00 -0.01
C LEU A 58 -3.02 10.83 0.97
N VAL A 59 -2.93 9.63 0.42
CA VAL A 59 -2.67 8.40 1.16
C VAL A 59 -1.32 7.86 0.73
N LEU A 60 -0.47 7.59 1.72
CA LEU A 60 0.81 6.93 1.56
C LEU A 60 0.63 5.44 1.91
N GLU A 61 0.68 4.59 0.89
CA GLU A 61 0.64 3.15 1.05
C GLU A 61 2.07 2.62 1.04
N LEU A 62 2.55 2.18 2.21
CA LEU A 62 3.88 1.60 2.34
C LEU A 62 3.88 0.20 1.74
N MET A 63 4.97 -0.15 1.06
CA MET A 63 5.13 -1.39 0.32
C MET A 63 6.37 -2.14 0.79
N HIS A 64 6.30 -3.47 0.69
CA HIS A 64 7.46 -4.34 0.81
C HIS A 64 8.40 -4.12 -0.39
N PHE A 65 9.70 -4.19 -0.15
CA PHE A 65 10.63 -4.39 -1.27
C PHE A 65 10.50 -5.83 -1.81
N ALA A 66 10.92 -6.05 -3.05
CA ALA A 66 10.73 -7.34 -3.72
C ALA A 66 11.45 -8.49 -3.00
N ASP A 67 12.60 -8.21 -2.39
CA ASP A 67 13.40 -9.12 -1.58
C ASP A 67 12.80 -9.42 -0.20
N GLU A 68 11.82 -8.63 0.26
CA GLU A 68 11.10 -8.89 1.51
C GLU A 68 9.93 -9.86 1.32
N LEU A 69 9.56 -10.18 0.08
CA LEU A 69 8.44 -11.06 -0.24
C LEU A 69 8.91 -12.51 -0.31
N ILE A 70 8.29 -13.38 0.51
CA ILE A 70 8.56 -14.81 0.46
C ILE A 70 7.75 -15.44 -0.68
N ASP A 71 8.43 -16.20 -1.54
CA ASP A 71 7.79 -16.92 -2.63
C ASP A 71 6.88 -18.04 -2.08
N THR A 72 5.60 -18.01 -2.46
CA THR A 72 4.62 -19.00 -2.01
C THR A 72 4.98 -20.42 -2.44
N ARG A 73 5.80 -20.60 -3.49
CA ARG A 73 6.32 -21.90 -3.95
C ARG A 73 7.25 -22.58 -2.95
N GLN A 74 7.76 -21.84 -1.96
CA GLN A 74 8.61 -22.40 -0.90
C GLN A 74 7.79 -23.11 0.19
N PHE A 75 6.47 -22.91 0.21
CA PHE A 75 5.61 -23.49 1.24
C PHE A 75 4.93 -24.77 0.75
N LYS A 76 4.84 -25.76 1.64
CA LYS A 76 4.03 -26.96 1.41
C LYS A 76 2.55 -26.57 1.52
N VAL A 77 1.80 -26.72 0.43
CA VAL A 77 0.35 -26.57 0.45
C VAL A 77 -0.24 -27.78 1.15
N ALA A 78 -0.98 -27.57 2.24
CA ALA A 78 -1.79 -28.62 2.83
C ALA A 78 -3.02 -28.83 1.95
N GLU A 79 -2.96 -29.77 1.01
CA GLU A 79 -4.14 -30.28 0.31
C GLU A 79 -5.00 -31.11 1.29
N ARG A 80 -5.62 -30.46 2.27
CA ARG A 80 -6.70 -31.10 3.02
C ARG A 80 -7.95 -30.96 2.16
N TYR A 81 -8.35 -32.06 1.54
CA TYR A 81 -9.65 -32.21 0.91
C TYR A 81 -10.71 -31.82 1.94
N VAL A 82 -11.30 -30.62 1.82
CA VAL A 82 -12.43 -30.22 2.65
C VAL A 82 -13.62 -31.02 2.13
N GLY A 83 -13.89 -32.15 2.77
CA GLY A 83 -15.08 -32.93 2.49
C GLY A 83 -16.30 -32.04 2.66
N LYS A 84 -17.27 -32.14 1.74
CA LYS A 84 -18.49 -31.31 1.70
C LYS A 84 -19.33 -31.29 3.01
N LYS A 85 -18.98 -32.10 4.02
CA LYS A 85 -19.60 -32.12 5.35
C LYS A 85 -19.11 -31.02 6.28
N ASP A 86 -17.92 -30.46 6.08
CA ASP A 86 -17.32 -29.49 7.01
C ASP A 86 -17.68 -28.02 6.70
N LEU A 87 -18.34 -27.74 5.57
CA LEU A 87 -18.76 -26.40 5.17
C LEU A 87 -20.23 -26.07 5.51
N LYS A 88 -20.93 -26.99 6.18
CA LYS A 88 -22.31 -26.80 6.66
C LYS A 88 -22.35 -26.90 8.18
N ARG A 89 -21.92 -25.85 8.87
CA ARG A 89 -22.30 -25.53 10.25
C ARG A 89 -22.46 -24.04 10.40
#